data_AF-A0A5P9HAR8-F1
#
_entry.id   AF-A0A5P9HAR8-F1
#
_cell.length_a   1.000
_cell.length_b   1.000
_cell.length_c   1.000
_cell.angle_alpha   90.00
_cell.angle_beta   90.00
_cell.angle_gamma   90.00
#
_symmetry.space_group_name_H-M   'P 1'
#
loop_
_entity.id
_entity.type
_entity.pdbx_description
1 polymer ?
#
loop_
_entity_poly.entity_id
_entity_poly.type
_entity_poly.pdbx_seq_one_letter_code
_entity_poly.pdbx_strand_id
1 'polypeptide(L)' 'MNMNARIDPRWHHVHADWWQDDRGNDIHRVDIDDDALYHCHLVGSTLPWDAVAVSLDEAMALVDEALGAETR' A
#
# COMPACT_ATOMS: atom_id res chain seq x y z
N MET A 1 10.44 -6.20 -16.40
CA MET A 1 9.67 -5.39 -15.43
C MET A 1 10.40 -4.08 -15.22
N ASN A 2 9.84 -2.96 -15.68
CA ASN A 2 10.36 -1.63 -15.37
C ASN A 2 9.90 -1.25 -13.94
N MET A 3 10.63 -1.71 -12.93
CA MET A 3 10.46 -1.32 -11.53
C MET A 3 10.98 0.12 -11.30
N ASN A 4 10.49 1.09 -12.06
CA ASN A 4 10.86 2.51 -11.91
C ASN A 4 9.65 3.43 -12.03
N ALA A 5 8.46 2.98 -11.63
CA ALA A 5 7.54 3.92 -11.01
C ALA A 5 8.30 4.48 -9.80
N ARG A 6 8.54 5.80 -9.79
CA ARG A 6 9.19 6.44 -8.65
C ARG A 6 8.24 6.30 -7.47
N ILE A 7 8.49 5.29 -6.65
CA ILE A 7 7.86 5.13 -5.34
C ILE A 7 7.99 6.47 -4.63
N ASP A 8 6.87 6.99 -4.14
CA ASP A 8 6.88 8.23 -3.35
C ASP A 8 7.89 8.04 -2.21
N PRO A 9 8.82 8.99 -1.99
CA PRO A 9 9.91 8.84 -1.03
C PRO A 9 9.47 8.58 0.41
N ARG A 10 8.20 8.82 0.76
CA ARG A 10 7.64 8.45 2.07
C ARG A 10 7.51 6.94 2.27
N TRP A 11 7.40 6.17 1.19
CA TRP A 11 7.29 4.72 1.24
C TRP A 11 8.68 4.09 1.23
N HIS A 12 8.92 3.31 2.27
CA HIS A 12 10.13 2.53 2.42
C HIS A 12 9.85 1.08 2.03
N HIS A 13 10.66 0.53 1.13
CA HIS A 13 10.65 -0.90 0.87
C HIS A 13 11.29 -1.61 2.06
N VAL A 14 10.49 -2.31 2.86
CA VAL A 14 10.92 -2.92 4.12
C VAL A 14 11.50 -4.31 3.87
N HIS A 15 10.77 -5.16 3.14
CA HIS A 15 11.19 -6.51 2.82
C HIS A 15 10.36 -7.12 1.69
N ALA A 16 10.98 -7.90 0.78
CA ALA A 16 10.30 -8.70 -0.24
C ALA A 16 9.18 -7.93 -0.98
N ASP A 17 7.93 -8.22 -0.65
CA ASP A 17 6.70 -7.65 -1.24
C ASP A 17 6.00 -6.67 -0.27
N TRP A 18 6.73 -6.04 0.68
CA TRP A 18 6.19 -5.16 1.73
C TRP A 18 6.79 -3.74 1.67
N TRP A 19 5.93 -2.72 1.60
CA TRP A 19 6.23 -1.30 1.78
C TRP A 19 5.57 -0.71 3.03
N GLN A 20 6.26 0.19 3.72
CA GLN A 20 5.72 0.91 4.90
C GLN A 20 6.05 2.40 4.80
N ASP A 21 5.11 3.26 5.20
CA ASP A 21 5.33 4.71 5.27
C ASP A 21 5.78 5.20 6.66
N ASP A 22 6.10 6.48 6.76
CA ASP A 22 6.55 7.14 7.99
C ASP A 22 5.48 7.23 9.09
N ARG A 23 4.21 6.97 8.73
CA ARG A 23 3.07 6.97 9.65
C ARG A 23 2.76 5.58 10.20
N GLY A 24 3.33 4.54 9.59
CA GLY A 24 3.12 3.14 9.96
C GLY A 24 2.06 2.43 9.14
N ASN A 25 1.55 3.03 8.05
CA ASN A 25 0.71 2.33 7.09
C ASN A 25 1.56 1.35 6.28
N ASP A 26 0.99 0.22 5.91
CA ASP A 26 1.67 -0.80 5.15
C ASP A 26 0.92 -1.25 3.90
N ILE A 27 1.70 -1.63 2.88
CA ILE A 27 1.24 -2.25 1.65
C ILE A 27 1.98 -3.56 1.51
N HIS A 28 1.23 -4.65 1.36
CA HIS A 28 1.77 -5.98 1.12
C HIS A 28 1.26 -6.53 -0.22
N ARG A 29 2.18 -6.87 -1.13
CA ARG A 29 1.86 -7.56 -2.37
C ARG A 29 1.71 -9.06 -2.10
N VAL A 30 0.59 -9.61 -2.56
CA VAL A 30 0.23 -11.02 -2.43
C VAL A 30 -0.11 -11.55 -3.81
N ASP A 31 0.51 -12.66 -4.18
CA ASP A 31 0.19 -13.38 -5.42
C ASP A 31 -0.91 -14.41 -5.13
N ILE A 32 -2.06 -14.27 -5.80
CA ILE A 32 -3.23 -15.15 -5.67
C ILE A 32 -3.70 -15.53 -7.07
N ASP A 33 -3.78 -16.84 -7.37
CA ASP A 33 -4.31 -17.35 -8.64
C ASP A 33 -3.72 -16.67 -9.90
N ASP A 34 -2.39 -16.50 -9.91
CA ASP A 34 -1.60 -15.80 -10.94
C ASP A 34 -1.81 -14.27 -11.05
N ASP A 35 -2.65 -13.69 -10.19
CA ASP A 35 -2.84 -12.25 -10.06
C ASP A 35 -2.00 -11.67 -8.90
N ALA A 36 -1.43 -10.49 -9.11
CA ALA A 36 -0.73 -9.73 -8.06
C ALA A 36 -1.68 -8.69 -7.44
N LEU A 37 -2.04 -8.89 -6.17
CA LEU A 37 -2.83 -7.95 -5.39
C LEU A 37 -1.96 -7.21 -4.39
N TYR A 38 -2.32 -5.98 -4.06
CA TYR A 38 -1.65 -5.13 -3.09
C TYR A 38 -2.65 -4.83 -1.98
N HIS A 39 -2.48 -5.46 -0.82
CA HIS A 39 -3.30 -5.24 0.36
C HIS A 39 -2.74 -4.07 1.14
N CYS A 40 -3.57 -3.07 1.41
CA CYS A 40 -3.24 -1.91 2.22
C CYS A 40 -3.77 -2.11 3.65
N HIS A 41 -2.98 -1.73 4.64
CA HIS A 41 -3.38 -1.67 6.03
C HIS A 41 -3.00 -0.31 6.61
N LEU A 42 -3.99 0.35 7.21
CA LEU A 42 -3.87 1.67 7.79
C LEU A 42 -3.52 1.56 9.27
N VAL A 43 -2.58 2.39 9.71
CA VAL A 43 -2.18 2.43 11.11
C VAL A 43 -3.39 2.72 12.01
N GLY A 44 -3.61 1.86 13.01
CA GLY A 44 -4.74 1.99 13.93
C GLY A 44 -6.05 1.39 13.42
N SER A 45 -6.11 0.88 12.19
CA SER A 45 -7.25 0.08 11.74
C SER A 45 -7.32 -1.25 12.49
N THR A 46 -8.55 -1.77 12.60
CA THR A 46 -8.81 -3.12 13.14
C THR A 46 -9.09 -4.12 12.02
N LEU A 47 -9.16 -3.65 10.77
CA LEU A 47 -9.39 -4.50 9.62
C LEU A 47 -8.06 -5.09 9.17
N PRO A 48 -8.03 -6.37 8.74
CA PRO A 48 -6.81 -6.99 8.23
C PRO A 48 -6.35 -6.45 6.86
N TRP A 49 -7.23 -5.73 6.14
CA TRP A 49 -6.96 -5.08 4.86
C TRP A 49 -8.00 -3.98 4.64
N ASP A 50 -7.57 -2.72 4.77
CA ASP A 50 -8.43 -1.54 4.58
C ASP A 50 -8.77 -1.33 3.11
N ALA A 51 -7.86 -1.69 2.21
CA ALA A 51 -8.06 -1.59 0.78
C ALA A 51 -7.24 -2.66 0.02
N VAL A 52 -7.62 -2.90 -1.23
CA VAL A 52 -6.91 -3.81 -2.14
C VAL A 52 -6.78 -3.13 -3.51
N ALA A 53 -5.60 -3.23 -4.11
CA ALA A 53 -5.29 -2.69 -5.43
C ALA A 53 -4.62 -3.75 -6.31
N VAL A 54 -4.55 -3.51 -7.62
CA VAL A 54 -3.85 -4.39 -8.58
C VAL A 54 -2.47 -3.86 -8.97
N SER A 55 -2.08 -2.70 -8.44
CA SER A 55 -0.76 -2.12 -8.63
C SER A 55 -0.29 -1.36 -7.39
N LEU A 56 1.03 -1.20 -7.25
CA LEU A 56 1.62 -0.46 -6.14
C LEU A 56 1.21 1.02 -6.13
N ASP A 57 1.18 1.67 -7.29
CA ASP A 57 0.81 3.10 -7.40
C ASP A 57 -0.66 3.32 -6.97
N GLU A 58 -1.55 2.41 -7.36
CA GLU A 58 -2.96 2.44 -6.93
C GLU A 58 -3.09 2.20 -5.43
N ALA A 59 -2.33 1.24 -4.87
CA ALA A 59 -2.32 1.01 -3.43
C ALA A 59 -1.92 2.26 -2.63
N MET A 60 -0.87 2.97 -3.10
CA MET A 60 -0.43 4.23 -2.47
C MET A 60 -1.49 5.32 -2.55
N ALA A 61 -2.17 5.45 -3.71
CA ALA A 61 -3.25 6.41 -3.89
C ALA A 61 -4.45 6.13 -2.97
N LEU A 62 -4.82 4.85 -2.77
CA LEU A 62 -5.88 4.46 -1.84
C LEU A 62 -5.55 4.81 -0.39
N VAL A 63 -4.29 4.61 0.03
CA VAL A 63 -3.83 5.03 1.36
C VAL A 63 -3.92 6.55 1.51
N ASP A 64 -3.49 7.32 0.49
CA ASP A 64 -3.56 8.78 0.52
C ASP A 64 -5.00 9.31 0.56
N GLU A 65 -5.91 8.70 -0.19
CA GLU A 65 -7.34 9.05 -0.18
C GLU A 65 -7.95 8.81 1.21
N ALA A 66 -7.66 7.66 1.82
CA ALA A 66 -8.17 7.33 3.16
C ALA A 66 -7.69 8.34 4.21
N LEU A 67 -6.42 8.72 4.17
CA LEU A 67 -5.84 9.73 5.09
C LEU A 67 -6.41 11.14 4.85
N GLY A 68 -6.72 11.47 3.59
CA GLY A 68 -7.39 12.73 3.24
C GLY A 68 -8.85 12.79 3.71
N ALA A 69 -9.54 11.64 3.76
CA ALA A 69 -10.92 11.54 4.23
C ALA A 69 -11.04 11.73 5.75
N GLU A 70 -10.07 11.28 6.55
CA GLU A 70 -10.07 11.46 8.01
C GLU A 70 -9.87 12.93 8.46
N THR A 71 -9.32 13.77 7.58
CA THR A 71 -9.03 15.18 7.89
C THR A 71 -10.22 16.11 7.53
N ARG A 72 -11.35 15.57 7.06
CA ARG A 72 -12.49 16.34 6.53
C ARG A 72 -13.72 16.38 7.43
#